data_AF-A0A842SWP9-F1
#
_entry.id   AF-A0A842SWP9-F1
#
_cell.length_a   1.000
_cell.length_b   1.000
_cell.length_c   1.000
_cell.angle_alpha   90.00
_cell.angle_beta   90.00
_cell.angle_gamma   90.00
#
_symmetry.space_group_name_H-M   'P 1'
#
loop_
_entity.id
_entity.type
_entity.pdbx_description
1 polymer ?
#
loop_
_entity_poly.entity_id
_entity_poly.type
_entity_poly.pdbx_seq_one_letter_code
_entity_poly.pdbx_strand_id
1 'polypeptide(L)'
;MEQNRSYIIILGLILVVVIVFGVYIFLNRPSPQAVSIKESFEEGSPMWIPNSDVPMDPNNPGQPVNWTIVPTQEVVFEGSYAAQFFLDGSQDDGTIWLEQEVTLNPNTEYEAELSFQFWSASESFNQLAYVVGQVSPEDLEAEEDFADLGAANLVEGWREYNYTVTFTTNSDGVVHVGFGVSVVWETEIVYFIDNVEVSITPT
;
A
#
# COMPACT_ATOMS: atom_id res chain seq x y z
N MET A 1 -14.33 62.84 -3.24
CA MET A 1 -14.58 62.05 -4.47
C MET A 1 -13.30 61.45 -5.07
N GLU A 2 -12.15 62.13 -5.05
CA GLU A 2 -10.89 61.56 -5.58
C GLU A 2 -10.36 60.35 -4.79
N GLN A 3 -10.42 60.37 -3.45
CA GLN A 3 -9.92 59.27 -2.62
C GLN A 3 -10.62 57.93 -2.92
N ASN A 4 -11.92 57.95 -3.20
CA ASN A 4 -12.69 56.74 -3.56
C ASN A 4 -12.32 56.23 -4.97
N ARG A 5 -11.96 57.10 -5.91
CA ARG A 5 -11.46 56.68 -7.24
C ARG A 5 -10.11 55.98 -7.13
N SER A 6 -9.20 56.52 -6.32
CA SER A 6 -7.89 55.90 -6.08
C SER A 6 -8.02 54.53 -5.42
N TYR A 7 -8.92 54.38 -4.44
CA TYR A 7 -9.18 53.08 -3.80
C TYR A 7 -9.73 52.02 -4.77
N ILE A 8 -10.67 52.39 -5.63
CA ILE A 8 -11.24 51.47 -6.63
C ILE A 8 -10.17 51.04 -7.65
N ILE A 9 -9.31 51.95 -8.08
CA ILE A 9 -8.20 51.64 -9.01
C ILE A 9 -7.19 50.69 -8.36
N ILE A 10 -6.82 50.95 -7.09
CA ILE A 10 -5.88 50.08 -6.35
C ILE A 10 -6.48 48.69 -6.13
N LEU A 11 -7.75 48.58 -5.74
CA LEU A 11 -8.45 47.30 -5.60
C LEU A 11 -8.51 46.53 -6.93
N GLY A 12 -8.79 47.22 -8.03
CA GLY A 12 -8.79 46.62 -9.37
C GLY A 12 -7.42 46.07 -9.77
N LEU A 13 -6.34 46.81 -9.49
CA LEU A 13 -4.97 46.36 -9.76
C LEU A 13 -4.58 45.15 -8.91
N ILE A 14 -4.92 45.15 -7.62
CA ILE A 14 -4.67 44.00 -6.73
C ILE A 14 -5.40 42.76 -7.25
N LEU A 15 -6.66 42.90 -7.65
CA LEU A 15 -7.44 41.78 -8.21
C LEU A 15 -6.77 41.20 -9.46
N VAL A 16 -6.30 42.06 -10.39
CA VAL A 16 -5.60 41.62 -11.60
C VAL A 16 -4.32 40.88 -11.25
N VAL A 17 -3.52 41.37 -10.31
CA VAL A 17 -2.28 40.70 -9.88
C VAL A 17 -2.59 39.33 -9.26
N VAL A 18 -3.62 39.23 -8.41
CA VAL A 18 -4.04 37.95 -7.81
C VAL A 18 -4.49 36.96 -8.88
N ILE A 19 -5.26 37.40 -9.88
CA ILE A 19 -5.70 36.56 -10.98
C ILE A 19 -4.52 36.10 -11.83
N VAL A 20 -3.63 37.02 -12.25
CA VAL A 20 -2.46 36.69 -13.08
C VAL A 20 -1.53 35.75 -12.33
N PHE A 21 -1.31 35.97 -11.03
CA PHE A 21 -0.50 35.10 -10.20
C PHE A 21 -1.15 33.71 -10.04
N GLY A 22 -2.46 33.64 -9.83
CA GLY A 22 -3.21 32.39 -9.78
C GLY A 22 -3.14 31.61 -11.10
N VAL A 23 -3.30 32.30 -12.23
CA VAL A 23 -3.17 31.72 -13.57
C VAL A 23 -1.74 31.25 -13.82
N TYR A 24 -0.73 32.04 -13.45
CA TYR A 24 0.67 31.66 -13.59
C TYR A 24 1.01 30.40 -12.79
N ILE A 25 0.55 30.31 -11.53
CA ILE A 25 0.71 29.11 -10.71
C ILE A 25 0.00 27.92 -11.37
N PHE A 26 -1.23 28.10 -11.84
CA PHE A 26 -2.01 27.03 -12.47
C PHE A 26 -1.34 26.50 -13.75
N LEU A 27 -0.87 27.38 -14.62
CA LEU A 27 -0.21 27.01 -15.88
C LEU A 27 1.17 26.36 -15.67
N ASN A 28 1.83 26.63 -14.55
CA ASN A 28 3.14 26.09 -14.23
C ASN A 28 3.08 24.88 -13.27
N ARG A 29 1.92 24.28 -13.02
CA ARG A 29 1.85 23.02 -12.27
C ARG A 29 2.50 21.90 -13.09
N PRO A 30 3.43 21.11 -12.50
CA PRO A 30 3.94 19.92 -13.17
C PRO A 30 2.78 18.99 -13.47
N SER A 31 2.79 18.39 -14.66
CA SER A 31 1.81 17.38 -15.02
C SER A 31 1.92 16.20 -14.06
N PRO A 32 0.79 15.63 -13.61
CA PRO A 32 0.80 14.39 -12.83
C PRO A 32 1.64 13.31 -13.49
N GLN A 33 2.47 12.62 -12.71
CA GLN A 33 3.37 11.58 -13.20
C GLN A 33 2.87 10.20 -12.82
N ALA A 34 3.01 9.25 -13.75
CA ALA A 34 2.83 7.84 -13.45
C ALA A 34 4.06 7.30 -12.70
N VAL A 35 3.82 6.37 -11.78
CA VAL A 35 4.85 5.67 -11.00
C VAL A 35 4.72 4.17 -11.27
N SER A 36 5.86 3.49 -11.39
CA SER A 36 5.92 2.02 -11.46
C SER A 36 6.99 1.51 -10.50
N ILE A 37 6.62 0.55 -9.66
CA ILE A 37 7.48 -0.11 -8.68
C ILE A 37 7.52 -1.59 -9.04
N LYS A 38 8.72 -2.17 -8.99
CA LYS A 38 8.93 -3.62 -9.10
C LYS A 38 9.80 -4.06 -7.94
N GLU A 39 9.35 -5.07 -7.21
CA GLU A 39 10.10 -5.68 -6.12
C GLU A 39 10.24 -7.18 -6.33
N SER A 40 11.48 -7.64 -6.26
CA SER A 40 11.92 -9.04 -6.46
C SER A 40 12.76 -9.56 -5.29
N PHE A 41 12.96 -8.75 -4.25
CA PHE A 41 13.69 -9.07 -3.02
C PHE A 41 15.19 -9.39 -3.18
N GLU A 42 15.75 -9.32 -4.40
CA GLU A 42 17.14 -9.69 -4.71
C GLU A 42 18.21 -8.76 -4.10
N GLU A 43 17.91 -7.46 -3.98
CA GLU A 43 18.88 -6.46 -3.50
C GLU A 43 18.66 -6.10 -2.01
N GLY A 44 17.82 -6.88 -1.32
CA GLY A 44 17.19 -6.48 -0.07
C GLY A 44 16.13 -5.41 -0.33
N SER A 45 15.07 -5.40 0.48
CA SER A 45 13.92 -4.51 0.28
C SER A 45 13.89 -3.39 1.32
N PRO A 46 14.88 -2.47 1.35
CA PRO A 46 14.97 -1.45 2.39
C PRO A 46 13.79 -0.46 2.37
N MET A 47 13.06 -0.41 1.25
CA MET A 47 11.91 0.47 1.07
C MET A 47 10.59 -0.19 1.53
N TRP A 48 10.55 -1.52 1.62
CA TRP A 48 9.40 -2.26 2.10
C TRP A 48 9.58 -2.55 3.59
N ILE A 49 8.73 -1.94 4.40
CA ILE A 49 8.80 -1.99 5.84
C ILE A 49 7.81 -3.04 6.34
N PRO A 50 8.25 -4.04 7.12
CA PRO A 50 7.34 -4.97 7.79
C PRO A 50 6.47 -4.26 8.82
N ASN A 51 5.17 -4.52 8.79
CA ASN A 51 4.19 -3.97 9.74
C ASN A 51 3.10 -5.02 10.06
N SER A 52 2.29 -4.76 11.09
CA SER A 52 1.35 -5.75 11.63
C SER A 52 0.23 -5.11 12.46
N ASP A 53 -0.93 -5.76 12.42
CA ASP A 53 -2.02 -5.62 13.39
C ASP A 53 -2.34 -7.02 13.89
N VAL A 54 -1.91 -7.35 15.11
CA VAL A 54 -1.92 -8.71 15.64
C VAL A 54 -2.39 -8.75 17.09
N PRO A 55 -3.14 -9.80 17.48
CA PRO A 55 -3.66 -9.91 18.84
C PRO A 55 -2.54 -10.15 19.87
N MET A 56 -2.90 -9.99 21.15
CA MET A 56 -2.03 -10.35 22.26
C MET A 56 -1.92 -11.87 22.42
N ASP A 57 -0.70 -12.36 22.67
CA ASP A 57 -0.44 -13.78 22.91
C ASP A 57 -1.00 -14.21 24.28
N PRO A 58 -1.99 -15.12 24.33
CA PRO A 58 -2.54 -15.62 25.59
C PRO A 58 -1.54 -16.44 26.41
N ASN A 59 -0.53 -17.03 25.77
CA ASN A 59 0.53 -17.82 26.40
C ASN A 59 1.70 -16.95 26.88
N ASN A 60 1.86 -15.74 26.33
CA ASN A 60 2.88 -14.77 26.73
C ASN A 60 2.25 -13.39 27.05
N PRO A 61 1.67 -13.22 28.26
CA PRO A 61 0.92 -12.02 28.60
C PRO A 61 1.71 -10.71 28.41
N GLY A 62 1.13 -9.79 27.65
CA GLY A 62 1.70 -8.48 27.35
C GLY A 62 2.67 -8.47 26.16
N GLN A 63 2.72 -9.54 25.38
CA GLN A 63 3.39 -9.59 24.07
C GLN A 63 2.33 -9.88 22.99
N PRO A 64 2.47 -9.35 21.77
CA PRO A 64 1.68 -9.80 20.63
C PRO A 64 2.02 -11.25 20.27
N VAL A 65 1.14 -11.90 19.51
CA VAL A 65 1.45 -13.19 18.88
C VAL A 65 2.69 -13.08 17.99
N ASN A 66 3.40 -14.20 17.83
CA ASN A 66 4.67 -14.19 17.12
C ASN A 66 4.45 -14.05 15.62
N TRP A 67 5.22 -13.17 14.97
CA TRP A 67 5.19 -13.01 13.53
C TRP A 67 6.53 -12.49 13.02
N THR A 68 6.82 -12.76 11.75
CA THR A 68 8.03 -12.27 11.08
C THR A 68 7.80 -12.14 9.59
N ILE A 69 8.41 -11.11 8.99
CA ILE A 69 8.57 -11.02 7.54
C ILE A 69 10.06 -10.89 7.25
N VAL A 70 10.62 -11.86 6.52
CA VAL A 70 12.06 -11.95 6.28
C VAL A 70 12.38 -12.39 4.86
N PRO A 71 13.49 -11.93 4.26
CA PRO A 71 13.96 -12.48 3.01
C PRO A 71 14.39 -13.94 3.18
N THR A 72 14.09 -14.78 2.21
CA THR A 72 14.38 -16.22 2.22
C THR A 72 14.86 -16.71 0.86
N GLN A 73 15.53 -17.87 0.84
CA GLN A 73 15.93 -18.59 -0.38
C GLN A 73 15.22 -19.96 -0.51
N GLU A 74 14.26 -20.25 0.39
CA GLU A 74 13.64 -21.58 0.45
C GLU A 74 12.63 -21.81 -0.68
N VAL A 75 11.70 -20.88 -0.85
CA VAL A 75 10.65 -20.90 -1.87
C VAL A 75 10.69 -19.55 -2.59
N VAL A 76 11.03 -19.57 -3.87
CA VAL A 76 11.29 -18.38 -4.69
C VAL A 76 10.57 -18.54 -6.03
N PHE A 77 9.93 -17.48 -6.51
CA PHE A 77 9.24 -17.50 -7.81
C PHE A 77 10.24 -17.20 -8.93
N GLU A 78 10.99 -16.11 -8.78
CA GLU A 78 12.03 -15.68 -9.70
C GLU A 78 13.27 -15.19 -8.95
N GLY A 79 14.46 -15.44 -9.47
CA GLY A 79 15.69 -15.02 -8.82
C GLY A 79 16.15 -15.97 -7.71
N SER A 80 16.62 -15.39 -6.61
CA SER A 80 17.26 -16.08 -5.49
C SER A 80 16.56 -15.83 -4.16
N TYR A 81 15.75 -14.79 -4.05
CA TYR A 81 15.11 -14.36 -2.82
C TYR A 81 13.61 -14.11 -3.01
N ALA A 82 12.85 -14.39 -1.97
CA ALA A 82 11.46 -13.98 -1.82
C ALA A 82 11.21 -13.49 -0.38
N ALA A 83 10.05 -12.90 -0.13
CA ALA A 83 9.63 -12.56 1.23
C ALA A 83 8.86 -13.72 1.86
N GLN A 84 9.33 -14.23 2.99
CA GLN A 84 8.62 -15.21 3.81
C GLN A 84 7.82 -14.50 4.89
N PHE A 85 6.54 -14.79 4.95
CA PHE A 85 5.59 -14.31 5.95
C PHE A 85 5.28 -15.46 6.91
N PHE A 86 5.53 -15.25 8.20
CA PHE A 86 5.14 -16.17 9.27
C PHE A 86 4.28 -15.42 10.28
N LEU A 87 3.18 -16.04 10.69
CA LEU A 87 2.30 -15.56 11.75
C LEU A 87 1.77 -16.76 12.55
N ASP A 88 1.86 -16.66 13.88
CA ASP A 88 1.14 -17.52 14.80
C ASP A 88 -0.34 -17.11 14.81
N GLY A 89 -1.12 -17.85 14.03
CA GLY A 89 -2.55 -17.64 13.85
C GLY A 89 -3.42 -18.36 14.87
N SER A 90 -2.88 -18.86 15.98
CA SER A 90 -3.63 -19.66 16.96
C SER A 90 -4.77 -18.91 17.68
N GLN A 91 -5.00 -17.64 17.35
CA GLN A 91 -6.04 -16.77 17.91
C GLN A 91 -7.13 -16.42 16.88
N ASP A 92 -7.16 -17.09 15.72
CA ASP A 92 -8.09 -16.82 14.61
C ASP A 92 -8.03 -15.38 14.06
N ASP A 93 -6.92 -14.68 14.29
CA ASP A 93 -6.81 -13.23 14.03
C ASP A 93 -5.35 -12.82 13.80
N GLY A 94 -5.17 -11.72 13.10
CA GLY A 94 -3.88 -11.08 12.87
C GLY A 94 -3.57 -10.88 11.39
N THR A 95 -3.09 -9.69 11.07
CA THR A 95 -2.70 -9.25 9.73
C THR A 95 -1.25 -8.76 9.76
N ILE A 96 -0.44 -9.25 8.83
CA ILE A 96 0.96 -8.83 8.66
C ILE A 96 1.22 -8.48 7.20
N TRP A 97 1.97 -7.41 6.96
CA TRP A 97 2.19 -6.87 5.62
C TRP A 97 3.57 -6.25 5.45
N LEU A 98 3.95 -6.08 4.19
CA LEU A 98 5.01 -5.17 3.79
C LEU A 98 4.37 -3.88 3.26
N GLU A 99 4.96 -2.75 3.63
CA GLU A 99 4.47 -1.44 3.27
C GLU A 99 5.56 -0.56 2.66
N GLN A 100 5.20 0.22 1.63
CA GLN A 100 6.06 1.24 1.06
C GLN A 100 5.28 2.54 0.82
N GLU A 101 5.87 3.65 1.25
CA GLU A 101 5.39 5.00 0.90
C GLU A 101 5.82 5.42 -0.51
N VAL A 102 4.91 6.11 -1.20
CA VAL A 102 5.11 6.68 -2.53
C VAL A 102 4.68 8.14 -2.52
N THR A 103 5.55 9.04 -2.99
CA THR A 103 5.20 10.45 -3.16
C THR A 103 4.69 10.73 -4.57
N LEU A 104 3.47 11.21 -4.67
CA LEU A 104 2.76 11.58 -5.90
C LEU A 104 2.40 13.08 -5.91
N ASN A 105 1.81 13.55 -7.02
CA ASN A 105 1.26 14.90 -7.04
C ASN A 105 0.04 15.00 -6.10
N PRO A 106 -0.03 16.04 -5.24
CA PRO A 106 -1.09 16.18 -4.25
C PRO A 106 -2.43 16.57 -4.88
N ASN A 107 -3.54 16.24 -4.23
CA ASN A 107 -4.91 16.52 -4.67
C ASN A 107 -5.18 16.10 -6.12
N THR A 108 -4.67 14.94 -6.52
CA THR A 108 -4.77 14.41 -7.88
C THR A 108 -5.37 13.00 -7.81
N GLU A 109 -6.25 12.69 -8.76
CA GLU A 109 -6.86 11.36 -8.88
C GLU A 109 -5.92 10.41 -9.65
N TYR A 110 -5.85 9.18 -9.17
CA TYR A 110 -5.05 8.11 -9.76
C TYR A 110 -5.82 6.80 -9.76
N GLU A 111 -5.47 5.93 -10.70
CA GLU A 111 -5.74 4.50 -10.66
C GLU A 111 -4.44 3.77 -10.35
N ALA A 112 -4.46 2.89 -9.35
CA ALA A 112 -3.36 2.00 -9.02
C ALA A 112 -3.73 0.55 -9.30
N GLU A 113 -2.76 -0.20 -9.79
CA GLU A 113 -2.77 -1.64 -9.94
C GLU A 113 -1.63 -2.22 -9.09
N LEU A 114 -1.96 -3.16 -8.22
CA LEU A 114 -1.05 -3.95 -7.40
C LEU A 114 -1.18 -5.41 -7.82
N SER A 115 -0.08 -6.08 -8.12
CA SER A 115 -0.03 -7.53 -8.32
C SER A 115 1.20 -8.14 -7.70
N PHE A 116 1.10 -9.42 -7.35
CA PHE A 116 2.23 -10.20 -6.83
C PHE A 116 1.96 -11.70 -6.93
N GLN A 117 3.04 -12.49 -6.89
CA GLN A 117 2.97 -13.94 -6.78
C GLN A 117 2.92 -14.34 -5.32
N PHE A 118 1.97 -15.21 -4.97
CA PHE A 118 1.75 -15.71 -3.63
C PHE A 118 1.84 -17.24 -3.64
N TRP A 119 2.69 -17.81 -2.80
CA TRP A 119 2.87 -19.26 -2.69
C TRP A 119 2.14 -19.84 -1.50
N SER A 120 1.42 -20.93 -1.72
CA SER A 120 0.82 -21.76 -0.67
C SER A 120 1.43 -23.17 -0.67
N ALA A 121 1.75 -23.68 0.53
CA ALA A 121 2.34 -25.02 0.68
C ALA A 121 1.40 -26.16 0.27
N SER A 122 0.10 -25.91 0.32
CA SER A 122 -0.95 -26.87 -0.03
C SER A 122 -2.22 -26.13 -0.43
N GLU A 123 -3.03 -26.78 -1.26
CA GLU A 123 -4.42 -26.39 -1.49
C GLU A 123 -5.28 -26.77 -0.27
N SER A 124 -6.22 -25.90 0.10
CA SER A 124 -7.15 -26.12 1.20
C SER A 124 -8.56 -25.67 0.82
N PHE A 125 -9.56 -26.48 1.19
CA PHE A 125 -10.97 -26.05 1.14
C PHE A 125 -11.34 -25.15 2.32
N ASN A 126 -10.61 -25.25 3.43
CA ASN A 126 -10.80 -24.36 4.57
C ASN A 126 -10.08 -23.04 4.32
N GLN A 127 -10.76 -21.94 4.60
CA GLN A 127 -10.19 -20.61 4.61
C GLN A 127 -9.24 -20.50 5.80
N LEU A 128 -7.93 -20.59 5.56
CA LEU A 128 -6.92 -20.43 6.61
C LEU A 128 -6.51 -18.96 6.78
N ALA A 129 -6.40 -18.25 5.67
CA ALA A 129 -5.98 -16.86 5.62
C ALA A 129 -6.51 -16.17 4.35
N TYR A 130 -6.63 -14.85 4.38
CA TYR A 130 -6.85 -14.00 3.22
C TYR A 130 -5.53 -13.42 2.73
N VAL A 131 -5.41 -13.30 1.40
CA VAL A 131 -4.39 -12.46 0.78
C VAL A 131 -4.94 -11.04 0.77
N VAL A 132 -4.16 -10.10 1.29
CA VAL A 132 -4.60 -8.71 1.45
C VAL A 132 -3.69 -7.74 0.71
N GLY A 133 -4.24 -6.60 0.31
CA GLY A 133 -3.53 -5.57 -0.42
C GLY A 133 -4.28 -4.25 -0.44
N GLN A 134 -3.54 -3.14 -0.49
CA GLN A 134 -4.11 -1.80 -0.53
C GLN A 134 -3.16 -0.80 -1.19
N VAL A 135 -3.75 0.20 -1.85
CA VAL A 135 -3.07 1.44 -2.23
C VAL A 135 -3.95 2.61 -1.78
N SER A 136 -3.49 3.39 -0.80
CA SER A 136 -4.32 4.38 -0.12
C SER A 136 -3.55 5.67 0.21
N PRO A 137 -4.17 6.86 0.16
CA PRO A 137 -3.58 8.09 0.68
C PRO A 137 -3.62 8.18 2.22
N GLU A 138 -4.34 7.26 2.87
CA GLU A 138 -4.35 7.08 4.32
C GLU A 138 -3.34 6.00 4.72
N ASP A 139 -2.75 6.15 5.90
CA ASP A 139 -1.79 5.21 6.48
C ASP A 139 -2.41 3.84 6.73
N LEU A 140 -1.61 2.78 6.66
CA LEU A 140 -2.05 1.39 6.86
C LEU A 140 -1.64 0.95 8.26
N GLU A 141 -2.59 0.88 9.19
CA GLU A 141 -2.32 0.65 10.61
C GLU A 141 -3.11 -0.53 11.19
N ALA A 142 -4.19 -0.93 10.52
CA ALA A 142 -5.09 -1.98 10.98
C ALA A 142 -5.51 -2.93 9.87
N GLU A 143 -6.01 -4.12 10.26
CA GLU A 143 -6.56 -5.09 9.31
C GLU A 143 -7.63 -4.47 8.40
N GLU A 144 -8.49 -3.60 8.93
CA GLU A 144 -9.61 -3.02 8.19
C GLU A 144 -9.19 -2.02 7.10
N ASP A 145 -7.93 -1.60 7.09
CA ASP A 145 -7.41 -0.71 6.04
C ASP A 145 -7.18 -1.46 4.72
N PHE A 146 -7.14 -2.80 4.77
CA PHE A 146 -6.84 -3.63 3.62
C PHE A 146 -8.08 -4.14 2.89
N ALA A 147 -7.94 -4.28 1.56
CA ALA A 147 -8.90 -5.03 0.76
C ALA A 147 -8.58 -6.53 0.84
N ASP A 148 -9.62 -7.36 0.81
CA ASP A 148 -9.53 -8.81 0.60
C ASP A 148 -9.36 -9.11 -0.89
N LEU A 149 -8.18 -9.63 -1.27
CA LEU A 149 -7.86 -10.03 -2.65
C LEU A 149 -8.29 -11.48 -2.94
N GLY A 150 -8.74 -12.20 -1.92
CA GLY A 150 -9.23 -13.56 -1.97
C GLY A 150 -8.52 -14.48 -0.98
N ALA A 151 -8.99 -15.73 -0.95
CA ALA A 151 -8.44 -16.75 -0.08
C ALA A 151 -7.00 -17.13 -0.43
N ALA A 152 -6.18 -17.36 0.59
CA ALA A 152 -4.95 -18.14 0.47
C ALA A 152 -5.28 -19.62 0.21
N ASN A 153 -4.27 -20.44 -0.14
CA ASN A 153 -4.40 -21.89 -0.34
C ASN A 153 -5.44 -22.32 -1.38
N LEU A 154 -5.82 -21.45 -2.33
CA LEU A 154 -6.71 -21.83 -3.44
C LEU A 154 -6.06 -22.82 -4.40
N VAL A 155 -4.72 -22.84 -4.47
CA VAL A 155 -3.92 -23.81 -5.21
C VAL A 155 -2.66 -24.11 -4.40
N GLU A 156 -2.11 -25.32 -4.55
CA GLU A 156 -0.75 -25.61 -4.13
C GLU A 156 0.24 -24.91 -5.08
N GLY A 157 1.25 -24.26 -4.51
CA GLY A 157 2.25 -23.53 -5.27
C GLY A 157 1.92 -22.05 -5.46
N TRP A 158 2.46 -21.49 -6.54
CA TRP A 158 2.35 -20.06 -6.86
C TRP A 158 1.02 -19.70 -7.53
N ARG A 159 0.46 -18.57 -7.11
CA ARG A 159 -0.70 -17.94 -7.72
C ARG A 159 -0.54 -16.44 -7.71
N GLU A 160 -0.92 -15.81 -8.81
CA GLU A 160 -0.99 -14.36 -8.88
C GLU A 160 -2.26 -13.82 -8.22
N TYR A 161 -2.10 -12.75 -7.44
CA TYR A 161 -3.19 -11.90 -6.96
C TYR A 161 -3.05 -10.52 -7.56
N ASN A 162 -4.18 -9.87 -7.83
CA ASN A 162 -4.23 -8.52 -8.39
C ASN A 162 -5.31 -7.70 -7.70
N TYR A 163 -5.07 -6.40 -7.62
CA TYR A 163 -5.97 -5.43 -7.02
C TYR A 163 -5.86 -4.11 -7.78
N THR A 164 -7.02 -3.53 -8.12
CA THR A 164 -7.10 -2.23 -8.79
C THR A 164 -7.96 -1.30 -7.95
N VAL A 165 -7.48 -0.07 -7.72
CA VAL A 165 -8.19 0.93 -6.92
C VAL A 165 -7.98 2.32 -7.51
N THR A 166 -9.03 3.14 -7.44
CA THR A 166 -8.96 4.58 -7.74
C THR A 166 -8.96 5.35 -6.43
N PHE A 167 -8.07 6.33 -6.30
CA PHE A 167 -8.00 7.19 -5.12
C PHE A 167 -7.60 8.62 -5.50
N THR A 168 -7.81 9.56 -4.59
CA THR A 168 -7.30 10.94 -4.72
C THR A 168 -6.27 11.18 -3.63
N THR A 169 -5.10 11.69 -4.01
CA THR A 169 -4.02 11.99 -3.06
C THR A 169 -4.39 13.13 -2.13
N ASN A 170 -3.89 13.06 -0.89
CA ASN A 170 -3.97 14.13 0.08
C ASN A 170 -3.09 15.33 -0.30
N SER A 171 -3.08 16.37 0.55
CA SER A 171 -2.39 17.62 0.26
C SER A 171 -0.84 17.53 0.30
N ASP A 172 -0.31 16.49 0.94
CA ASP A 172 1.10 16.12 0.99
C ASP A 172 1.52 15.24 -0.19
N GLY A 173 0.57 14.55 -0.83
CA GLY A 173 0.82 13.65 -1.94
C GLY A 173 1.40 12.30 -1.52
N VAL A 174 1.34 11.94 -0.24
CA VAL A 174 1.82 10.64 0.25
C VAL A 174 0.75 9.58 0.00
N VAL A 175 1.21 8.40 -0.42
CA VAL A 175 0.40 7.21 -0.67
C VAL A 175 1.11 6.01 -0.09
N HIS A 176 0.36 5.15 0.60
CA HIS A 176 0.81 3.91 1.19
C HIS A 176 0.42 2.75 0.29
N VAL A 177 1.39 1.91 -0.04
CA VAL A 177 1.18 0.66 -0.77
C VAL A 177 1.50 -0.48 0.18
N GLY A 178 0.51 -1.35 0.43
CA GLY A 178 0.66 -2.50 1.31
C GLY A 178 0.18 -3.79 0.69
N PHE A 179 0.83 -4.90 1.02
CA PHE A 179 0.38 -6.25 0.69
C PHE A 179 0.83 -7.26 1.74
N GLY A 180 0.03 -8.30 1.95
CA GLY A 180 0.31 -9.25 3.02
C GLY A 180 -0.72 -10.35 3.17
N VAL A 181 -0.88 -10.80 4.41
CA VAL A 181 -1.77 -11.90 4.78
C VAL A 181 -2.50 -11.59 6.08
N SER A 182 -3.79 -11.96 6.12
CA SER A 182 -4.66 -11.91 7.30
C SER A 182 -5.11 -13.32 7.67
N VAL A 183 -4.93 -13.75 8.92
CA VAL A 183 -5.31 -15.09 9.39
C VAL A 183 -6.75 -15.11 9.89
N VAL A 184 -7.46 -16.20 9.61
CA VAL A 184 -8.83 -16.43 10.12
C VAL A 184 -9.04 -17.83 10.68
N TRP A 185 -7.97 -18.59 10.90
CA TRP A 185 -8.04 -19.95 11.44
C TRP A 185 -6.89 -20.23 12.41
N GLU A 186 -7.19 -20.91 13.51
CA GLU A 186 -6.30 -21.38 14.60
C GLU A 186 -5.12 -22.26 14.10
N THR A 187 -4.16 -21.66 13.39
CA THR A 187 -2.97 -22.37 12.91
C THR A 187 -1.81 -21.41 12.63
N GLU A 188 -0.59 -21.89 12.81
CA GLU A 188 0.60 -21.20 12.32
C GLU A 188 0.60 -21.21 10.79
N ILE A 189 0.82 -20.05 10.18
CA ILE A 189 0.88 -19.91 8.73
C ILE A 189 2.28 -19.53 8.28
N VAL A 190 2.69 -20.08 7.12
CA VAL A 190 3.88 -19.67 6.39
C VAL A 190 3.51 -19.51 4.92
N TYR A 191 3.70 -18.31 4.40
CA TYR A 191 3.51 -18.00 2.98
C TYR A 191 4.72 -17.28 2.42
N PHE A 192 4.80 -17.24 1.09
CA PHE A 192 5.88 -16.55 0.39
C PHE A 192 5.29 -15.63 -0.66
N ILE A 193 5.81 -14.41 -0.74
CA ILE A 193 5.43 -13.42 -1.73
C ILE A 193 6.66 -13.01 -2.53
N ASP A 194 6.48 -12.90 -3.84
CA ASP A 194 7.53 -12.55 -4.79
C ASP A 194 6.96 -11.80 -6.01
N ASN A 195 7.82 -11.18 -6.81
CA ASN A 195 7.50 -10.46 -8.04
C ASN A 195 6.32 -9.48 -7.88
N VAL A 196 6.49 -8.54 -6.96
CA VAL A 196 5.49 -7.49 -6.69
C VAL A 196 5.62 -6.41 -7.74
N GLU A 197 4.50 -6.07 -8.36
CA GLU A 197 4.40 -4.96 -9.31
C GLU A 197 3.33 -3.97 -8.86
N VAL A 198 3.68 -2.69 -8.88
CA VAL A 198 2.76 -1.58 -8.61
C VAL A 198 2.82 -0.61 -9.78
N SER A 199 1.67 -0.26 -10.32
CA SER A 199 1.52 0.76 -11.36
C SER A 199 0.53 1.79 -10.86
N ILE A 200 0.90 3.07 -10.82
CA ILE A 200 0.02 4.16 -10.40
C ILE A 200 -0.03 5.20 -11.51
N THR A 201 -1.21 5.44 -12.07
CA THR A 201 -1.40 6.29 -13.24
C THR A 201 -2.42 7.39 -12.97
N PRO A 202 -2.13 8.67 -13.31
CA PRO A 202 -3.11 9.74 -13.17
C PRO A 202 -4.32 9.53 -14.08
N THR A 203 -5.53 9.83 -13.60
CA THR A 203 -6.79 9.70 -14.34
C THR A 203 -7.33 11.03 -14.87
#